data_AF-A0A075B3V6-F1
#
_entry.id   AF-A0A075B3V6-F1
#
_cell.length_a   1.000
_cell.length_b   1.000
_cell.length_c   1.000
_cell.angle_alpha   90.00
_cell.angle_beta   90.00
_cell.angle_gamma   90.00
#
_symmetry.space_group_name_H-M   'P 1'
#
loop_
_entity.id
_entity.type
_entity.pdbx_description
1 polymer ?
#
loop_
_entity_poly.entity_id
_entity_poly.type
_entity_poly.pdbx_seq_one_letter_code
_entity_poly.pdbx_strand_id
1 'polypeptide(L)'
;MNDENSGFSRSDKFKSILLQPNVDIIQLKKLAWNGIPNEFRAEIWQILLGLLPVNSERRKSTLERKRKEYIENATTLFAKGVEGLDHTTYHQIHIDMPRTNPEVELFQRKVIQEALERILYCWAIRHPASGYYFSSYNGRKPFEIDEFQLQNVEADSYWCLNKLLDGIQDNYTFSQPGIQRQVQKLKELMLRIDSKAKNA
;
A
#
# COMPACT_ATOMS: atom_id res chain seq x y z
N MET A 1 6.08 -34.76 36.05
CA MET A 1 4.71 -34.34 35.70
C MET A 1 4.59 -32.86 36.02
N ASN A 2 3.71 -32.15 35.30
CA ASN A 2 3.71 -30.70 35.12
C ASN A 2 4.90 -30.24 34.24
N ASP A 3 4.74 -29.56 33.10
CA ASP A 3 3.51 -29.23 32.35
C ASP A 3 3.75 -29.34 30.83
N GLU A 4 3.11 -30.32 30.17
CA GLU A 4 3.13 -30.45 28.71
C GLU A 4 2.01 -29.58 28.08
N ASN A 5 2.18 -28.27 28.11
CA ASN A 5 1.24 -27.33 27.47
C ASN A 5 1.97 -26.26 26.63
N SER A 6 2.88 -26.71 25.76
CA SER A 6 3.60 -25.91 24.77
C SER A 6 2.70 -25.48 23.59
N GLY A 7 1.58 -24.83 23.89
CA GLY A 7 0.61 -24.39 22.89
C GLY A 7 1.23 -23.46 21.84
N PHE A 8 1.21 -23.90 20.58
CA PHE A 8 1.80 -23.24 19.39
C PHE A 8 1.88 -21.71 19.47
N SER A 9 3.06 -21.15 19.24
CA SER A 9 3.28 -19.70 19.22
C SER A 9 2.39 -19.00 18.18
N ARG A 10 2.13 -17.70 18.39
CA ARG A 10 1.37 -16.88 17.43
C ARG A 10 2.02 -16.90 16.04
N SER A 11 3.34 -16.81 15.97
CA SER A 11 4.09 -16.90 14.71
C SER A 11 3.98 -18.27 14.06
N ASP A 12 3.99 -19.37 14.84
CA ASP A 12 3.88 -20.72 14.28
C ASP A 12 2.47 -21.02 13.74
N LYS A 13 1.43 -20.44 14.34
CA LYS A 13 0.06 -20.45 13.80
C LYS A 13 -0.06 -19.69 12.47
N PHE A 14 0.73 -18.64 12.25
CA PHE A 14 0.81 -17.99 10.94
C PHE A 14 1.58 -18.85 9.93
N LYS A 15 2.73 -19.43 10.31
CA LYS A 15 3.49 -20.38 9.46
C LYS A 15 2.62 -21.55 9.00
N SER A 16 1.89 -22.20 9.91
CA SER A 16 1.06 -23.38 9.60
C SER A 16 -0.13 -23.08 8.68
N ILE A 17 -0.54 -21.81 8.57
CA ILE A 17 -1.51 -21.35 7.58
C ILE A 17 -0.81 -21.05 6.25
N LEU A 18 0.26 -20.25 6.26
CA LEU A 18 0.96 -19.80 5.04
C LEU A 18 1.59 -20.94 4.23
N LEU A 19 2.03 -22.02 4.90
CA LEU A 19 2.57 -23.24 4.30
C LEU A 19 1.52 -24.13 3.61
N GLN A 20 0.22 -23.85 3.77
CA GLN A 20 -0.83 -24.61 3.07
C GLN A 20 -0.78 -24.32 1.55
N PRO A 21 -0.97 -25.33 0.68
CA PRO A 21 -0.95 -25.14 -0.76
C PRO A 21 -2.05 -24.18 -1.25
N ASN A 22 -3.16 -24.11 -0.51
CA ASN A 22 -4.16 -23.05 -0.62
C ASN A 22 -4.45 -22.55 0.80
N VAL A 23 -4.17 -21.26 1.07
CA VAL A 23 -4.38 -20.63 2.38
C VAL A 23 -5.87 -20.44 2.67
N ASP A 24 -6.32 -20.89 3.84
CA ASP A 24 -7.63 -20.50 4.39
C ASP A 24 -7.61 -19.00 4.75
N ILE A 25 -8.20 -18.18 3.86
CA ILE A 25 -8.33 -16.73 4.03
C ILE A 25 -9.29 -16.34 5.17
N ILE A 26 -10.22 -17.21 5.57
CA ILE A 26 -11.16 -16.97 6.67
C ILE A 26 -10.42 -17.16 8.00
N GLN A 27 -9.67 -18.26 8.14
CA GLN A 27 -8.81 -18.50 9.29
C GLN A 27 -7.70 -17.44 9.39
N LEU A 28 -7.07 -17.07 8.27
CA LEU A 28 -6.07 -16.01 8.21
C LEU A 28 -6.64 -14.66 8.68
N LYS A 29 -7.81 -14.24 8.19
CA LYS A 29 -8.49 -13.02 8.64
C LYS A 29 -8.79 -13.04 10.14
N LYS A 30 -9.34 -14.16 10.64
CA LYS A 30 -9.66 -14.33 12.08
C LYS A 30 -8.41 -14.27 12.95
N LEU A 31 -7.28 -14.82 12.51
CA LEU A 31 -6.02 -14.74 13.24
C LEU A 31 -5.41 -13.34 13.16
N ALA A 32 -5.38 -12.73 11.98
CA ALA A 32 -4.80 -11.41 11.69
C ALA A 32 -5.51 -10.24 12.38
N TRP A 33 -6.80 -10.38 12.72
CA TRP A 33 -7.58 -9.35 13.42
C TRP A 33 -6.89 -8.84 14.70
N ASN A 34 -6.25 -9.74 15.46
CA ASN A 34 -5.51 -9.41 16.68
C ASN A 34 -4.02 -9.05 16.39
N GLY A 35 -3.75 -8.43 15.24
CA GLY A 35 -2.43 -7.98 14.79
C GLY A 35 -1.54 -9.07 14.17
N ILE A 36 -0.66 -8.67 13.25
CA ILE A 36 0.25 -9.57 12.51
C ILE A 36 1.71 -9.34 12.98
N PRO A 37 2.47 -10.41 13.31
CA PRO A 37 3.92 -10.32 13.60
C PRO A 37 4.70 -9.73 12.43
N ASN A 38 5.73 -8.91 12.72
CA ASN A 38 6.45 -8.12 11.72
C ASN A 38 6.95 -8.97 10.54
N GLU A 39 7.46 -10.16 10.83
CA GLU A 39 8.07 -11.09 9.87
C GLU A 39 7.10 -11.63 8.81
N PHE A 40 5.78 -11.55 9.04
CA PHE A 40 4.76 -12.00 8.08
C PHE A 40 3.92 -10.87 7.46
N ARG A 41 4.10 -9.60 7.89
CA ARG A 41 3.22 -8.49 7.45
C ARG A 41 3.19 -8.31 5.94
N ALA A 42 4.34 -8.37 5.27
CA ALA A 42 4.43 -8.17 3.83
C ALA A 42 3.57 -9.18 3.05
N GLU A 43 3.81 -10.48 3.22
CA GLU A 43 3.05 -11.53 2.51
C GLU A 43 1.57 -11.52 2.93
N ILE A 44 1.27 -11.43 4.23
CA ILE A 44 -0.11 -11.48 4.72
C ILE A 44 -0.93 -10.28 4.24
N TRP A 45 -0.37 -9.06 4.22
CA TRP A 45 -1.08 -7.91 3.65
C TRP A 45 -1.31 -8.07 2.14
N GLN A 46 -0.34 -8.57 1.39
CA GLN A 46 -0.51 -8.83 -0.04
C GLN A 46 -1.58 -9.91 -0.32
N ILE A 47 -1.71 -10.94 0.52
CA ILE A 47 -2.79 -11.94 0.43
C ILE A 47 -4.14 -11.34 0.86
N LEU A 48 -4.20 -10.59 1.96
CA LEU A 48 -5.44 -10.02 2.49
C LEU A 48 -6.03 -8.91 1.60
N LEU A 49 -5.18 -8.14 0.91
CA LEU A 49 -5.57 -7.18 -0.13
C LEU A 49 -5.94 -7.85 -1.46
N GLY A 50 -5.74 -9.16 -1.62
CA GLY A 50 -6.01 -9.89 -2.86
C GLY A 50 -5.04 -9.57 -4.00
N LEU A 51 -3.82 -9.12 -3.70
CA LEU A 51 -2.73 -8.99 -4.67
C LEU A 51 -2.08 -10.35 -4.94
N LEU A 52 -1.79 -11.11 -3.88
CA LEU A 52 -1.31 -12.48 -3.98
C LEU A 52 -2.47 -13.50 -3.92
N PRO A 53 -2.45 -14.56 -4.75
CA PRO A 53 -3.42 -15.64 -4.66
C PRO A 53 -3.23 -16.46 -3.38
N VAL A 54 -4.33 -17.00 -2.85
CA VAL A 54 -4.31 -17.95 -1.72
C VAL A 54 -3.53 -19.23 -2.04
N ASN A 55 -3.54 -19.65 -3.32
CA ASN A 55 -2.73 -20.74 -3.84
C ASN A 55 -1.24 -20.36 -3.85
N SER A 56 -0.38 -21.13 -3.17
CA SER A 56 1.03 -20.79 -2.96
C SER A 56 1.88 -20.84 -4.23
N GLU A 57 1.69 -21.87 -5.07
CA GLU A 57 2.41 -22.09 -6.33
C GLU A 57 2.30 -20.87 -7.27
N ARG A 58 1.11 -20.26 -7.31
CA ARG A 58 0.82 -19.08 -8.12
C ARG A 58 1.29 -17.75 -7.52
N ARG A 59 1.75 -17.69 -6.26
CA ARG A 59 2.19 -16.42 -5.63
C ARG A 59 3.39 -15.83 -6.36
N LYS A 60 4.46 -16.61 -6.52
CA LYS A 60 5.73 -16.15 -7.13
C LYS A 60 5.52 -15.60 -8.55
N SER A 61 4.89 -16.38 -9.43
CA SER A 61 4.66 -15.97 -10.83
C SER A 61 3.67 -14.81 -10.96
N THR A 62 2.68 -14.68 -10.05
CA THR A 62 1.81 -13.49 -10.01
C THR A 62 2.58 -12.25 -9.60
N LEU A 63 3.46 -12.35 -8.60
CA LEU A 63 4.27 -11.26 -8.06
C LEU A 63 5.31 -10.78 -9.07
N GLU A 64 6.08 -11.69 -9.67
CA GLU A 64 7.07 -11.40 -10.72
C GLU A 64 6.41 -10.70 -11.92
N ARG A 65 5.26 -11.23 -12.39
CA ARG A 65 4.49 -10.62 -13.47
C ARG A 65 3.99 -9.21 -13.10
N LYS A 66 3.52 -9.00 -11.86
CA LYS A 66 3.04 -7.69 -11.38
C LYS A 66 4.16 -6.67 -11.21
N ARG A 67 5.34 -7.10 -10.74
CA ARG A 67 6.54 -6.26 -10.66
C ARG A 67 7.01 -5.82 -12.04
N LYS A 68 7.13 -6.77 -12.97
CA LYS A 68 7.43 -6.47 -14.38
C LYS A 68 6.39 -5.52 -14.99
N GLU A 69 5.10 -5.78 -14.79
CA GLU A 69 4.00 -4.92 -15.24
C GLU A 69 4.10 -3.49 -14.69
N TYR A 70 4.55 -3.29 -13.44
CA TYR A 70 4.80 -1.94 -12.93
C TYR A 70 6.01 -1.28 -13.62
N ILE A 71 7.16 -1.98 -13.65
CA ILE A 71 8.42 -1.45 -14.17
C ILE A 71 8.28 -1.03 -15.64
N GLU A 72 7.74 -1.89 -16.51
CA GLU A 72 7.55 -1.58 -17.94
C GLU A 72 6.67 -0.34 -18.15
N ASN A 73 5.63 -0.16 -17.33
CA ASN A 73 4.79 1.03 -17.37
C ASN A 73 5.53 2.27 -16.87
N ALA A 74 6.16 2.21 -15.69
CA ALA A 74 6.91 3.34 -15.13
C ALA A 74 8.01 3.81 -16.11
N THR A 75 8.81 2.89 -16.66
CA THR A 75 9.82 3.18 -17.68
C THR A 75 9.21 3.86 -18.91
N THR A 76 8.06 3.38 -19.41
CA THR A 76 7.38 3.98 -20.57
C THR A 76 6.89 5.40 -20.31
N LEU A 77 6.36 5.64 -19.11
CA LEU A 77 5.78 6.92 -18.72
C LEU A 77 6.87 7.98 -18.48
N PHE A 78 7.95 7.61 -17.80
CA PHE A 78 9.08 8.49 -17.52
C PHE A 78 10.13 8.52 -18.64
N ALA A 79 9.87 7.85 -19.79
CA ALA A 79 10.81 7.75 -20.92
C ALA A 79 11.21 9.11 -21.54
N LYS A 80 10.33 10.12 -21.44
CA LYS A 80 10.59 11.50 -21.89
C LYS A 80 11.14 12.40 -20.77
N GLY A 81 11.47 11.82 -19.61
CA GLY A 81 11.76 12.58 -18.40
C GLY A 81 10.58 13.46 -17.97
N VAL A 82 10.90 14.51 -17.22
CA VAL A 82 9.95 15.46 -16.61
C VAL A 82 9.07 16.17 -17.64
N GLU A 83 9.62 16.51 -18.79
CA GLU A 83 8.96 17.33 -19.83
C GLU A 83 7.82 16.60 -20.56
N GLY A 84 7.74 15.26 -20.43
CA GLY A 84 6.69 14.45 -21.04
C GLY A 84 5.46 14.19 -20.16
N LEU A 85 5.35 14.85 -19.00
CA LEU A 85 4.38 14.57 -17.94
C LEU A 85 3.39 15.75 -17.80
N ASP A 86 2.17 15.53 -17.28
CA ASP A 86 1.25 16.66 -17.04
C ASP A 86 1.79 17.53 -15.90
N HIS A 87 2.35 18.69 -16.23
CA HIS A 87 2.99 19.58 -15.26
C HIS A 87 2.10 19.94 -14.04
N THR A 88 0.77 19.97 -14.18
CA THR A 88 -0.15 20.38 -13.10
C THR A 88 -0.28 19.29 -12.04
N THR A 89 -0.73 18.10 -12.47
CA THR A 89 -0.56 16.82 -11.79
C THR A 89 0.80 16.74 -11.13
N TYR A 90 1.82 16.94 -11.96
CA TYR A 90 3.20 16.67 -11.64
C TYR A 90 3.72 17.55 -10.51
N HIS A 91 3.58 18.87 -10.59
CA HIS A 91 4.06 19.77 -9.54
C HIS A 91 3.48 19.47 -8.13
N GLN A 92 2.24 18.96 -8.05
CA GLN A 92 1.47 18.92 -6.80
C GLN A 92 2.07 18.07 -5.67
N ILE A 93 2.66 16.88 -5.91
CA ILE A 93 3.20 16.08 -4.78
C ILE A 93 4.64 16.56 -4.47
N HIS A 94 5.38 17.19 -5.41
CA HIS A 94 6.78 17.53 -5.14
C HIS A 94 6.88 18.43 -3.91
N ILE A 95 5.91 19.33 -3.81
CA ILE A 95 5.70 20.21 -2.68
C ILE A 95 5.13 19.48 -1.45
N ASP A 96 4.46 18.34 -1.58
CA ASP A 96 3.92 17.51 -0.48
C ASP A 96 4.89 16.41 0.02
N MET A 97 5.87 15.97 -0.78
CA MET A 97 6.79 14.88 -0.44
C MET A 97 7.64 15.19 0.79
N PRO A 98 8.31 16.36 0.91
CA PRO A 98 8.96 16.77 2.15
C PRO A 98 7.97 16.92 3.33
N ARG A 99 6.70 17.22 3.04
CA ARG A 99 5.62 17.33 4.06
C ARG A 99 5.01 15.99 4.46
N THR A 100 5.40 14.88 3.83
CA THR A 100 4.90 13.55 4.15
C THR A 100 5.64 12.99 5.37
N ASN A 101 4.97 12.91 6.52
CA ASN A 101 5.52 12.44 7.79
C ASN A 101 6.89 13.07 8.15
N PRO A 102 6.97 14.41 8.33
CA PRO A 102 8.24 15.15 8.39
C PRO A 102 9.15 14.74 9.56
N GLU A 103 8.58 14.22 10.66
CA GLU A 103 9.30 13.74 11.83
C GLU A 103 10.03 12.39 11.59
N VAL A 104 9.68 11.67 10.52
CA VAL A 104 10.17 10.32 10.25
C VAL A 104 11.23 10.37 9.15
N GLU A 105 12.50 10.27 9.56
CA GLU A 105 13.71 10.37 8.71
C GLU A 105 13.61 9.57 7.40
N LEU A 106 12.99 8.38 7.43
CA LEU A 106 12.77 7.54 6.26
C LEU A 106 12.07 8.27 5.09
N PHE A 107 11.07 9.10 5.38
CA PHE A 107 10.34 9.88 4.36
C PHE A 107 11.09 11.14 3.92
N GLN A 108 12.14 11.54 4.65
CA GLN A 108 13.02 12.65 4.27
C GLN A 108 14.23 12.17 3.43
N ARG A 109 14.41 10.86 3.27
CA ARG A 109 15.40 10.30 2.33
C ARG A 109 14.89 10.50 0.90
N LYS A 110 15.62 11.31 0.12
CA LYS A 110 15.36 11.58 -1.32
C LYS A 110 15.00 10.30 -2.11
N VAL A 111 15.71 9.19 -1.86
CA VAL A 111 15.46 7.89 -2.52
C VAL A 111 14.05 7.34 -2.29
N ILE A 112 13.48 7.53 -1.10
CA ILE A 112 12.14 7.09 -0.72
C ILE A 112 11.08 8.08 -1.25
N GLN A 113 11.38 9.38 -1.23
CA GLN A 113 10.54 10.38 -1.89
C GLN A 113 10.39 10.02 -3.37
N GLU A 114 11.49 9.92 -4.12
CA GLU A 114 11.48 9.58 -5.56
C GLU A 114 10.72 8.27 -5.89
N ALA A 115 10.72 7.27 -4.98
CA ALA A 115 9.94 6.05 -5.15
C ALA A 115 8.43 6.26 -4.88
N LEU A 116 8.06 6.97 -3.81
CA LEU A 116 6.67 7.38 -3.54
C LEU A 116 6.13 8.27 -4.67
N GLU A 117 6.98 9.14 -5.21
CA GLU A 117 6.70 10.00 -6.35
C GLU A 117 6.26 9.17 -7.57
N ARG A 118 7.08 8.19 -8.00
CA ARG A 118 6.73 7.29 -9.11
C ARG A 118 5.47 6.46 -8.86
N ILE A 119 5.32 5.88 -7.65
CA ILE A 119 4.13 5.09 -7.27
C ILE A 119 2.86 5.91 -7.48
N LEU A 120 2.85 7.13 -6.96
CA LEU A 120 1.66 7.96 -6.90
C LEU A 120 1.37 8.66 -8.25
N TYR A 121 2.39 9.03 -9.05
CA TYR A 121 2.15 9.47 -10.44
C TYR A 121 1.60 8.33 -11.32
N CYS A 122 2.19 7.14 -11.24
CA CYS A 122 1.72 5.97 -11.99
C CYS A 122 0.29 5.56 -11.60
N TRP A 123 -0.15 5.84 -10.36
CA TRP A 123 -1.53 5.68 -9.93
C TRP A 123 -2.43 6.80 -10.47
N ALA A 124 -1.99 8.05 -10.28
CA ALA A 124 -2.69 9.26 -10.69
C ALA A 124 -3.10 9.27 -12.17
N ILE A 125 -2.17 9.06 -13.10
CA ILE A 125 -2.52 9.16 -14.54
C ILE A 125 -3.48 8.06 -15.02
N ARG A 126 -3.59 6.96 -14.26
CA ARG A 126 -4.57 5.88 -14.49
C ARG A 126 -5.94 6.21 -13.89
N HIS A 127 -5.98 7.15 -12.95
CA HIS A 127 -7.17 7.67 -12.28
C HIS A 127 -7.15 9.20 -12.38
N PRO A 128 -7.24 9.81 -13.59
CA PRO A 128 -6.83 11.19 -13.89
C PRO A 128 -7.66 12.32 -13.23
N ALA A 129 -8.40 12.01 -12.18
CA ALA A 129 -8.92 12.94 -11.19
C ALA A 129 -7.94 13.21 -10.02
N SER A 130 -6.66 12.81 -10.14
CA SER A 130 -5.59 13.01 -9.15
C SER A 130 -4.22 13.00 -9.86
N GLY A 131 -3.18 13.65 -9.32
CA GLY A 131 -1.89 13.88 -10.03
C GLY A 131 -0.64 14.09 -9.16
N TYR A 132 0.62 13.75 -9.61
CA TYR A 132 1.90 13.82 -8.82
C TYR A 132 3.29 13.78 -9.58
N TYR A 133 4.46 14.10 -8.94
CA TYR A 133 5.85 14.39 -9.45
C TYR A 133 6.80 13.17 -9.64
N PHE A 134 8.07 13.39 -10.05
CA PHE A 134 9.25 12.48 -9.98
C PHE A 134 10.65 13.17 -10.13
N SER A 135 11.48 13.21 -9.08
CA SER A 135 12.89 13.64 -9.18
C SER A 135 13.81 12.56 -9.77
N SER A 136 14.81 12.98 -10.54
CA SER A 136 15.82 12.09 -11.14
C SER A 136 16.96 11.75 -10.17
N TYR A 137 17.30 10.47 -10.10
CA TYR A 137 18.44 9.94 -9.35
C TYR A 137 19.77 10.42 -9.94
N ASN A 138 20.42 11.38 -9.27
CA ASN A 138 21.83 11.66 -9.51
C ASN A 138 22.52 12.07 -8.20
N GLY A 139 23.53 11.28 -7.79
CA GLY A 139 24.44 11.60 -6.69
C GLY A 139 24.22 10.89 -5.33
N ARG A 140 25.06 9.88 -5.07
CA ARG A 140 25.50 9.32 -3.77
C ARG A 140 24.45 8.62 -2.86
N LYS A 141 24.80 7.38 -2.46
CA LYS A 141 24.04 6.54 -1.52
C LYS A 141 24.37 6.87 -0.04
N PRO A 142 23.36 7.14 0.80
CA PRO A 142 23.36 6.70 2.19
C PRO A 142 22.64 5.33 2.28
N PHE A 143 23.37 4.30 2.70
CA PHE A 143 23.00 2.87 2.70
C PHE A 143 22.94 2.20 1.32
N GLU A 144 23.43 0.96 1.26
CA GLU A 144 23.43 0.11 0.07
C GLU A 144 22.10 -0.66 -0.06
N ILE A 145 21.00 0.08 -0.28
CA ILE A 145 19.80 -0.54 -0.81
C ILE A 145 20.11 -0.97 -2.25
N ASP A 146 19.97 -2.26 -2.53
CA ASP A 146 20.03 -2.80 -3.89
C ASP A 146 18.88 -2.19 -4.71
N GLU A 147 19.21 -1.64 -5.88
CA GLU A 147 18.26 -0.96 -6.76
C GLU A 147 17.16 -1.93 -7.22
N PHE A 148 17.50 -3.21 -7.43
CA PHE A 148 16.53 -4.23 -7.76
C PHE A 148 15.59 -4.51 -6.58
N GLN A 149 16.06 -4.60 -5.33
CA GLN A 149 15.16 -4.66 -4.16
C GLN A 149 14.26 -3.43 -4.06
N LEU A 150 14.78 -2.22 -4.31
CA LEU A 150 13.97 -0.99 -4.26
C LEU A 150 12.84 -1.02 -5.29
N GLN A 151 13.14 -1.32 -6.55
CA GLN A 151 12.14 -1.43 -7.63
C GLN A 151 11.08 -2.51 -7.33
N ASN A 152 11.48 -3.64 -6.72
CA ASN A 152 10.57 -4.69 -6.27
C ASN A 152 9.61 -4.21 -5.17
N VAL A 153 10.13 -3.52 -4.14
CA VAL A 153 9.32 -2.97 -3.04
C VAL A 153 8.40 -1.84 -3.51
N GLU A 154 8.88 -1.01 -4.44
CA GLU A 154 8.11 0.07 -5.06
C GLU A 154 6.91 -0.48 -5.84
N ALA A 155 7.13 -1.48 -6.70
CA ALA A 155 6.08 -2.13 -7.47
C ALA A 155 5.04 -2.84 -6.57
N ASP A 156 5.49 -3.55 -5.55
CA ASP A 156 4.61 -4.19 -4.56
C ASP A 156 3.76 -3.15 -3.82
N SER A 157 4.37 -2.02 -3.43
CA SER A 157 3.70 -0.92 -2.75
C SER A 157 2.67 -0.24 -3.66
N TYR A 158 2.99 -0.01 -4.94
CA TYR A 158 2.04 0.47 -5.94
C TYR A 158 0.82 -0.45 -6.06
N TRP A 159 1.01 -1.77 -6.17
CA TRP A 159 -0.12 -2.68 -6.33
C TRP A 159 -0.95 -2.85 -5.06
N CYS A 160 -0.34 -2.81 -3.88
CA CYS A 160 -1.05 -2.73 -2.60
C CYS A 160 -1.86 -1.44 -2.48
N LEU A 161 -1.31 -0.29 -2.90
CA LEU A 161 -2.02 1.00 -2.92
C LEU A 161 -3.24 0.96 -3.86
N ASN A 162 -3.08 0.43 -5.08
CA ASN A 162 -4.20 0.24 -6.01
C ASN A 162 -5.31 -0.61 -5.36
N LYS A 163 -4.96 -1.75 -4.77
CA LYS A 163 -5.92 -2.67 -4.13
C LYS A 163 -6.58 -2.10 -2.86
N LEU A 164 -5.91 -1.19 -2.15
CA LEU A 164 -6.50 -0.44 -1.05
C LEU A 164 -7.50 0.61 -1.54
N LEU A 165 -7.16 1.33 -2.62
CA LEU A 165 -7.97 2.42 -3.16
C LEU A 165 -9.16 1.93 -4.00
N ASP A 166 -9.10 0.73 -4.61
CA ASP A 166 -10.19 0.09 -5.36
C ASP A 166 -11.54 0.10 -4.61
N GLY A 167 -11.51 -0.10 -3.28
CA GLY A 167 -12.72 -0.13 -2.46
C GLY A 167 -13.27 1.23 -2.04
N ILE A 168 -12.57 2.33 -2.34
CA ILE A 168 -12.84 3.69 -1.84
C ILE A 168 -12.56 4.80 -2.88
N GLN A 169 -12.55 4.47 -4.17
CA GLN A 169 -12.27 5.43 -5.25
C GLN A 169 -13.20 6.67 -5.20
N ASP A 170 -14.44 6.49 -4.75
CA ASP A 170 -15.45 7.53 -4.60
C ASP A 170 -15.17 8.57 -3.50
N ASN A 171 -14.16 8.33 -2.65
CA ASN A 171 -13.64 9.34 -1.72
C ASN A 171 -12.76 10.40 -2.43
N TYR A 172 -12.16 10.05 -3.57
CA TYR A 172 -11.13 10.85 -4.24
C TYR A 172 -11.60 11.43 -5.58
N THR A 173 -12.78 11.05 -6.07
CA THR A 173 -13.41 11.69 -7.24
C THR A 173 -13.91 13.10 -6.91
N PHE A 174 -14.24 13.88 -7.95
CA PHE A 174 -14.76 15.24 -7.82
C PHE A 174 -15.96 15.31 -6.86
N SER A 175 -15.99 16.35 -6.02
CA SER A 175 -16.92 16.54 -4.89
C SER A 175 -16.86 15.47 -3.76
N GLN A 176 -15.94 14.50 -3.81
CA GLN A 176 -15.68 13.50 -2.76
C GLN A 176 -16.94 12.81 -2.19
N PRO A 177 -17.86 12.29 -3.04
CA PRO A 177 -19.17 11.80 -2.60
C PRO A 177 -19.09 10.62 -1.62
N GLY A 178 -18.01 9.83 -1.64
CA GLY A 178 -17.75 8.76 -0.67
C GLY A 178 -17.49 9.30 0.74
N ILE A 179 -16.72 10.39 0.88
CA ILE A 179 -16.46 11.04 2.16
C ILE A 179 -17.77 11.60 2.73
N GLN A 180 -18.58 12.27 1.91
CA GLN A 180 -19.90 12.77 2.32
C GLN A 180 -20.81 11.64 2.84
N ARG A 181 -20.85 10.50 2.13
CA ARG A 181 -21.59 9.30 2.57
C ARG A 181 -21.06 8.73 3.89
N GLN A 182 -19.74 8.71 4.11
CA GLN A 182 -19.15 8.22 5.35
C GLN A 182 -19.48 9.14 6.54
N VAL A 183 -19.37 10.45 6.38
CA VAL A 183 -19.73 11.44 7.41
C VAL A 183 -21.22 11.32 7.79
N GLN A 184 -22.12 11.17 6.81
CA GLN A 184 -23.54 10.99 7.07
C GLN A 184 -23.83 9.65 7.79
N LYS A 185 -23.18 8.55 7.40
CA LYS A 185 -23.28 7.25 8.12
C LYS A 185 -22.78 7.35 9.57
N LEU A 186 -21.67 8.05 9.81
CA LEU A 186 -21.14 8.27 11.15
C LEU A 186 -22.12 9.06 12.02
N LYS A 187 -22.68 10.15 11.47
CA LYS A 187 -23.72 10.96 12.12
C LYS A 187 -24.97 10.15 12.48
N GLU A 188 -25.43 9.29 11.58
CA GLU A 188 -26.55 8.37 11.86
C GLU A 188 -26.21 7.32 12.91
N LEU A 189 -24.98 6.81 12.94
CA LEU A 189 -24.53 5.85 13.95
C LEU A 189 -24.43 6.51 15.34
N MET A 190 -23.85 7.71 15.42
CA MET A 190 -23.79 8.50 16.66
C MET A 190 -25.19 8.75 17.21
N LEU A 191 -26.14 9.21 16.38
CA LEU A 191 -27.54 9.44 16.79
C LEU A 191 -28.26 8.19 17.33
N ARG A 192 -27.81 6.98 16.99
CA ARG A 192 -28.35 5.70 17.49
C ARG A 192 -27.68 5.22 18.77
N ILE A 193 -26.40 5.53 18.98
CA ILE A 193 -25.60 5.06 20.12
C ILE A 193 -25.62 6.08 21.27
N ASP A 194 -25.38 7.35 20.97
CA ASP A 194 -25.42 8.46 21.93
C ASP A 194 -26.16 9.66 21.32
N SER A 195 -27.46 9.74 21.66
CA SER A 195 -28.32 10.86 21.27
C SER A 195 -28.08 12.14 22.08
N LYS A 196 -27.27 12.10 23.15
CA LYS A 196 -26.93 13.26 24.01
C LYS A 196 -25.68 13.98 23.52
N ALA A 197 -24.70 13.26 22.96
CA ALA A 197 -23.49 13.81 22.35
C ALA A 197 -23.73 14.80 21.18
N LYS A 198 -24.98 14.97 20.76
CA LYS A 198 -25.43 15.94 19.74
C LYS A 198 -25.57 17.38 20.27
N ASN A 199 -25.59 17.57 21.60
CA ASN A 199 -25.97 18.83 22.26
C ASN A 199 -24.84 19.40 23.15
N ALA A 200 -23.58 19.15 22.79
CA ALA A 200 -22.37 19.65 23.45
C ALA A 200 -21.50 20.41 22.46
#